data_AF-A0A0C9XVP7-F1
#
_entry.id   AF-A0A0C9XVP7-F1
#
_cell.length_a   1.000
_cell.length_b   1.000
_cell.length_c   1.000
_cell.angle_alpha   90.00
_cell.angle_beta   90.00
_cell.angle_gamma   90.00
#
_symmetry.space_group_name_H-M   'P 1'
#
loop_
_entity.id
_entity.type
_entity.pdbx_description
1 polymer ?
#
loop_
_entity_poly.entity_id
_entity_poly.type
_entity_poly.pdbx_seq_one_letter_code
_entity_poly.pdbx_strand_id
1 'polypeptide(L)'
;MSTVGTKLRDLFNEERWILLPEPHILALYLNGRCDPMSVPPAISESYYRYTILPLSDMASVPIRHHTLDDMGVATVQTHTYPYPNFGFIASHLHPHYVIFNSARTILKSTVYREHYPSSDYDVLFRDMIICYASWTIRIADLEMNGKFRPSRHLSDESDSGSDSFETKPLSTPRCRELTLPSSSGQQKNS
;
A
#
# COMPACT_ATOMS: atom_id res chain seq x y z
N MET A 1 -13.78 -29.00 0.34
CA MET A 1 -12.87 -28.69 1.46
C MET A 1 -13.33 -27.40 2.09
N SER A 2 -13.61 -27.40 3.39
CA SER A 2 -14.03 -26.23 4.16
C SER A 2 -12.82 -25.29 4.32
N THR A 3 -12.82 -24.17 3.61
CA THR A 3 -11.81 -23.11 3.78
C THR A 3 -12.08 -22.40 5.11
N VAL A 4 -11.33 -22.81 6.14
CA VAL A 4 -11.06 -21.93 7.29
C VAL A 4 -10.60 -20.58 6.72
N GLY A 5 -11.24 -19.50 7.13
CA GLY A 5 -11.05 -18.18 6.53
C GLY A 5 -9.60 -17.71 6.60
N THR A 6 -8.84 -17.94 5.53
CA THR A 6 -7.51 -17.36 5.35
C THR A 6 -7.64 -15.85 5.37
N LYS A 7 -6.81 -15.17 6.16
CA LYS A 7 -6.87 -13.71 6.22
C LYS A 7 -6.39 -13.16 4.90
N LEU A 8 -7.03 -12.09 4.41
CA LEU A 8 -6.63 -11.43 3.16
C LEU A 8 -5.14 -11.03 3.16
N ARG A 9 -4.60 -10.72 4.35
CA ARG A 9 -3.18 -10.46 4.58
C ARG A 9 -2.27 -11.65 4.28
N ASP A 10 -2.69 -12.86 4.62
CA ASP A 10 -1.86 -14.06 4.38
C ASP A 10 -1.77 -14.32 2.88
N LEU A 11 -2.88 -14.15 2.16
CA LEU A 11 -2.92 -14.22 0.69
C LEU A 11 -2.05 -13.13 0.02
N PHE A 12 -1.90 -11.97 0.64
CA PHE A 12 -0.99 -10.92 0.17
C PHE A 12 0.47 -11.34 0.33
N ASN A 13 0.82 -11.91 1.49
CA ASN A 13 2.17 -12.41 1.76
C ASN A 13 2.54 -13.58 0.84
N GLU A 14 1.55 -14.38 0.45
CA GLU A 14 1.67 -15.46 -0.56
C GLU A 14 1.71 -14.92 -2.00
N GLU A 15 1.73 -13.60 -2.22
CA GLU A 15 1.77 -12.96 -3.54
C GLU A 15 0.58 -13.35 -4.45
N ARG A 16 -0.57 -13.74 -3.86
CA ARG A 16 -1.77 -14.19 -4.60
C ARG A 16 -2.66 -13.06 -5.11
N TRP A 17 -2.39 -11.82 -4.71
CA TRP A 17 -3.04 -10.63 -5.23
C TRP A 17 -2.13 -9.43 -5.01
N ILE A 18 -2.35 -8.37 -5.80
CA ILE A 18 -1.58 -7.12 -5.71
C ILE A 18 -2.52 -5.93 -5.61
N LEU A 19 -1.98 -4.80 -5.14
CA LEU A 19 -2.65 -3.50 -5.24
C LEU A 19 -2.21 -2.81 -6.52
N LEU A 20 -3.16 -2.28 -7.26
CA LEU A 20 -2.90 -1.42 -8.41
C LEU A 20 -3.21 0.03 -8.05
N PRO A 21 -2.26 0.97 -8.21
CA PRO A 21 -2.57 2.38 -8.13
C PRO A 21 -3.43 2.79 -9.32
N GLU A 22 -4.11 3.93 -9.19
CA GLU A 22 -4.80 4.52 -10.33
C GLU A 22 -3.81 4.84 -11.48
N PRO A 23 -4.21 4.67 -12.76
CA PRO A 23 -3.33 4.87 -13.90
C PRO A 23 -2.64 6.24 -13.92
N HIS A 24 -3.35 7.29 -13.51
CA HIS A 24 -2.81 8.65 -13.48
C HIS A 24 -1.63 8.78 -12.51
N ILE A 25 -1.62 8.02 -11.40
CA ILE A 25 -0.51 8.01 -10.44
C ILE A 25 0.76 7.46 -11.09
N LEU A 26 0.65 6.39 -11.89
CA LEU A 26 1.78 5.86 -12.65
C LEU A 26 2.29 6.89 -13.66
N ALA A 27 1.39 7.55 -14.38
CA ALA A 27 1.75 8.60 -15.32
C ALA A 27 2.54 9.74 -14.64
N LEU A 28 2.20 10.11 -13.41
CA LEU A 28 2.96 11.11 -12.64
C LEU A 28 4.41 10.67 -12.38
N TYR A 29 4.64 9.42 -11.97
CA TYR A 29 5.99 8.88 -11.76
C TYR A 29 6.79 8.76 -13.06
N LEU A 30 6.14 8.33 -14.14
CA LEU A 30 6.77 8.22 -15.45
C LEU A 30 7.11 9.58 -16.04
N ASN A 31 6.24 10.58 -15.86
CA ASN A 31 6.48 11.95 -16.32
C ASN A 31 7.54 12.66 -15.45
N GLY A 32 7.71 12.25 -14.18
CA GLY A 32 8.83 12.63 -13.30
C GLY A 32 10.08 11.73 -13.42
N ARG A 33 10.05 10.74 -14.31
CA ARG A 33 11.09 9.75 -14.68
C ARG A 33 11.84 9.10 -13.51
N CYS A 34 11.06 8.64 -12.53
CA CYS A 34 11.48 7.60 -11.58
C CYS A 34 12.64 7.99 -10.64
N ASP A 35 12.57 9.16 -10.03
CA ASP A 35 13.30 9.38 -8.78
C ASP A 35 12.61 8.60 -7.64
N PRO A 36 13.27 7.64 -6.97
CA PRO A 36 12.66 6.92 -5.84
C PRO A 36 12.35 7.83 -4.64
N MET A 37 12.92 9.03 -4.61
CA MET A 37 12.74 10.04 -3.59
C MET A 37 11.88 11.23 -4.05
N SER A 38 11.32 11.20 -5.28
CA SER A 38 10.37 12.24 -5.67
C SER A 38 9.16 12.15 -4.77
N VAL A 39 8.85 13.25 -4.09
CA VAL A 39 7.54 13.44 -3.47
C VAL A 39 6.51 13.24 -4.58
N PRO A 40 5.55 12.32 -4.44
CA PRO A 40 4.49 12.18 -5.44
C PRO A 40 3.82 13.55 -5.58
N PRO A 41 3.38 13.92 -6.77
CA PRO A 41 2.74 15.20 -6.96
C PRO A 41 1.62 15.36 -5.95
N ALA A 42 1.53 16.54 -5.33
CA ALA A 42 0.51 16.83 -4.35
C ALA A 42 -0.86 16.58 -4.98
N ILE A 43 -1.49 15.46 -4.60
CA ILE A 43 -2.88 15.20 -4.93
C ILE A 43 -3.73 16.05 -3.99
N SER A 44 -4.85 16.57 -4.50
CA SER A 44 -5.80 17.34 -3.68
C SER A 44 -6.43 16.49 -2.58
N GLU A 45 -6.41 15.17 -2.74
CA GLU A 45 -6.97 14.20 -1.81
C GLU A 45 -5.93 13.78 -0.75
N SER A 46 -6.37 13.52 0.48
CA SER A 46 -5.48 13.11 1.57
C SER A 46 -5.07 11.63 1.50
N TYR A 47 -5.65 10.87 0.57
CA TYR A 47 -5.46 9.42 0.41
C TYR A 47 -5.30 9.05 -1.06
N TYR A 48 -4.80 7.85 -1.29
CA TYR A 48 -4.67 7.24 -2.61
C TYR A 48 -5.71 6.13 -2.76
N ARG A 49 -6.10 5.85 -4.00
CA ARG A 49 -7.04 4.78 -4.32
C ARG A 49 -6.32 3.63 -4.99
N TYR A 50 -6.66 2.42 -4.53
CA TYR A 50 -6.05 1.19 -5.03
C TYR A 50 -7.12 0.17 -5.42
N THR A 51 -6.87 -0.55 -6.50
CA THR A 51 -7.70 -1.70 -6.90
C THR A 51 -7.00 -2.99 -6.46
N ILE A 52 -7.73 -3.90 -5.83
CA ILE A 52 -7.23 -5.28 -5.65
C ILE A 52 -7.26 -5.95 -7.02
N LEU A 53 -6.10 -6.42 -7.46
CA LEU A 53 -6.01 -7.29 -8.61
C LEU A 53 -5.68 -8.71 -8.13
N PRO A 54 -6.61 -9.67 -8.26
CA PRO A 54 -6.31 -11.05 -7.94
C PRO A 54 -5.27 -11.62 -8.89
N LEU A 55 -4.29 -12.34 -8.36
CA LEU A 55 -3.41 -13.18 -9.15
C LEU A 55 -3.83 -14.65 -8.93
N SER A 56 -2.89 -15.59 -9.11
CA SER A 56 -3.12 -17.03 -9.06
C SER A 56 -4.02 -17.49 -7.90
N ASP A 57 -4.81 -18.53 -8.17
CA ASP A 57 -5.67 -19.26 -7.22
C ASP A 57 -6.68 -18.41 -6.41
N MET A 58 -6.86 -17.11 -6.68
CA MET A 58 -7.88 -16.30 -5.99
C MET A 58 -9.31 -16.63 -6.42
N ALA A 59 -9.50 -17.40 -7.50
CA ALA A 59 -10.81 -17.79 -8.03
C ALA A 59 -11.72 -18.47 -6.99
N SER A 60 -11.15 -19.24 -6.06
CA SER A 60 -11.88 -19.94 -5.00
C SER A 60 -11.98 -19.17 -3.68
N VAL A 61 -11.50 -17.93 -3.63
CA VAL A 61 -11.42 -17.15 -2.39
C VAL A 61 -12.45 -16.02 -2.42
N PRO A 62 -13.59 -16.13 -1.70
CA PRO A 62 -14.50 -15.00 -1.54
C PRO A 62 -13.91 -13.98 -0.56
N ILE A 63 -14.01 -12.69 -0.89
CA ILE A 63 -13.64 -11.60 0.02
C ILE A 63 -14.91 -11.10 0.71
N ARG A 64 -14.95 -11.18 2.05
CA ARG A 64 -16.04 -10.59 2.84
C ARG A 64 -15.61 -9.21 3.30
N HIS A 65 -16.34 -8.19 2.85
CA HIS A 65 -16.16 -6.81 3.24
C HIS A 65 -17.23 -6.43 4.26
N HIS A 66 -16.79 -5.94 5.41
CA HIS A 66 -17.66 -5.47 6.48
C HIS A 66 -17.67 -3.95 6.47
N THR A 67 -18.83 -3.36 6.23
CA THR A 67 -19.03 -1.91 6.23
C THR A 67 -20.00 -1.53 7.33
N LEU A 68 -19.69 -0.44 8.03
CA LEU A 68 -20.59 0.17 9.00
C LEU A 68 -21.23 1.38 8.30
N ASP A 69 -22.55 1.45 8.27
CA ASP A 69 -23.21 2.66 7.79
C ASP A 69 -23.19 3.77 8.85
N ASP A 70 -23.64 4.97 8.48
CA ASP A 70 -23.69 6.14 9.37
C ASP A 70 -24.59 5.93 10.61
N MET A 71 -25.47 4.92 10.55
CA MET A 71 -26.39 4.53 11.61
C MET A 71 -25.81 3.42 12.51
N GLY A 72 -24.59 2.96 12.25
CA GLY A 72 -23.92 1.91 13.02
C GLY A 72 -24.38 0.49 12.66
N VAL A 73 -25.09 0.30 11.54
CA VAL A 73 -25.54 -1.03 11.08
C VAL A 73 -24.41 -1.67 10.27
N ALA A 74 -23.96 -2.84 10.74
CA ALA A 74 -22.95 -3.62 10.05
C ALA A 74 -23.57 -4.35 8.86
N THR A 75 -23.12 -4.02 7.66
CA THR A 75 -23.44 -4.71 6.42
C THR A 75 -22.25 -5.58 6.01
N VAL A 76 -22.54 -6.80 5.53
CA VAL A 76 -21.51 -7.74 5.06
C VAL A 76 -21.74 -8.00 3.59
N GLN A 77 -20.83 -7.53 2.75
CA GLN A 77 -20.84 -7.81 1.32
C GLN A 77 -19.81 -8.89 1.01
N THR A 78 -20.21 -9.89 0.21
CA THR A 78 -19.27 -10.91 -0.28
C THR A 78 -18.96 -10.63 -1.74
N HIS A 79 -17.68 -10.46 -2.05
CA HIS A 79 -17.18 -10.26 -3.40
C HIS A 79 -16.52 -11.56 -3.89
N THR A 80 -16.89 -11.99 -5.08
CA THR A 80 -16.34 -13.18 -5.74
C THR A 80 -15.42 -12.76 -6.88
N TYR A 81 -14.43 -13.59 -7.20
CA TYR A 81 -13.49 -13.38 -8.30
C TYR A 81 -14.21 -13.07 -9.62
N PRO A 82 -13.72 -12.14 -10.45
CA PRO A 82 -12.49 -11.32 -10.30
C PRO A 82 -12.68 -10.05 -9.46
N TYR A 83 -13.72 -10.01 -8.63
CA TYR A 83 -14.10 -8.91 -7.74
C TYR A 83 -14.46 -7.58 -8.45
N PRO A 84 -15.26 -7.61 -9.54
CA PRO A 84 -15.57 -6.41 -10.32
C PRO A 84 -16.27 -5.32 -9.48
N ASN A 85 -17.01 -5.73 -8.45
CA ASN A 85 -17.79 -4.84 -7.59
C ASN A 85 -17.10 -4.53 -6.25
N PHE A 86 -15.81 -4.87 -6.08
CA PHE A 86 -15.08 -4.57 -4.84
C PHE A 86 -14.77 -3.07 -4.71
N GLY A 87 -14.70 -2.36 -5.83
CA GLY A 87 -14.38 -0.94 -5.86
C GLY A 87 -12.91 -0.69 -5.54
N PHE A 88 -12.64 0.45 -4.90
CA PHE A 88 -11.29 0.91 -4.59
C PHE A 88 -11.08 0.96 -3.08
N ILE A 89 -9.85 0.64 -2.66
CA ILE A 89 -9.37 0.83 -1.30
C ILE A 89 -8.78 2.23 -1.20
N ALA A 90 -9.41 3.09 -0.40
CA ALA A 90 -8.83 4.36 0.02
C ALA A 90 -7.77 4.08 1.10
N SER A 91 -6.54 4.55 0.90
CA SER A 91 -5.46 4.34 1.85
C SER A 91 -4.44 5.47 1.80
N HIS A 92 -3.87 5.80 2.95
CA HIS A 92 -2.69 6.67 3.06
C HIS A 92 -1.38 5.96 2.73
N LEU A 93 -1.43 4.66 2.40
CA LEU A 93 -0.27 3.94 1.90
C LEU A 93 0.27 4.67 0.67
N HIS A 94 1.55 4.97 0.67
CA HIS A 94 2.18 5.73 -0.41
C HIS A 94 2.33 4.87 -1.68
N PRO A 95 2.04 5.40 -2.89
CA PRO A 95 2.04 4.60 -4.12
C PRO A 95 3.38 3.95 -4.45
N HIS A 96 4.50 4.57 -4.08
CA HIS A 96 5.84 3.97 -4.19
C HIS A 96 5.87 2.53 -3.65
N TYR A 97 5.37 2.28 -2.42
CA TYR A 97 5.41 0.94 -1.84
C TYR A 97 4.52 -0.06 -2.60
N VAL A 98 3.38 0.43 -3.10
CA VAL A 98 2.46 -0.36 -3.91
C VAL A 98 3.11 -0.74 -5.24
N ILE A 99 3.65 0.24 -5.97
CA ILE A 99 4.33 0.03 -7.25
C ILE A 99 5.51 -0.94 -7.08
N PHE A 100 6.32 -0.73 -6.04
CA PHE A 100 7.49 -1.58 -5.78
C PHE A 100 7.08 -3.04 -5.51
N ASN A 101 6.11 -3.26 -4.62
CA ASN A 101 5.64 -4.61 -4.30
C ASN A 101 4.99 -5.27 -5.51
N SER A 102 4.06 -4.57 -6.17
CA SER A 102 3.31 -5.09 -7.31
C SER A 102 4.20 -5.42 -8.49
N ALA A 103 5.13 -4.53 -8.88
CA ALA A 103 6.07 -4.80 -9.96
C ALA A 103 6.98 -6.00 -9.64
N ARG A 104 7.47 -6.10 -8.39
CA ARG A 104 8.27 -7.25 -7.95
C ARG A 104 7.48 -8.56 -8.05
N THR A 105 6.23 -8.57 -7.62
CA THR A 105 5.34 -9.75 -7.72
C THR A 105 5.08 -10.12 -9.19
N ILE A 106 4.79 -9.12 -10.03
CA ILE A 106 4.57 -9.32 -11.47
C ILE A 106 5.83 -9.90 -12.13
N LEU A 107 7.03 -9.42 -11.81
CA LEU A 107 8.27 -9.93 -12.40
C LEU A 107 8.60 -11.37 -11.99
N LYS A 108 8.19 -11.80 -10.79
CA LYS A 108 8.37 -13.18 -10.31
C LYS A 108 7.38 -14.16 -10.96
N SER A 109 6.17 -13.70 -11.21
CA SER A 109 5.09 -14.53 -11.73
C SER A 109 5.04 -14.43 -13.25
N THR A 110 5.26 -15.52 -13.98
CA THR A 110 4.99 -15.51 -15.44
C THR A 110 3.49 -15.61 -15.76
N VAL A 111 2.67 -15.91 -14.75
CA VAL A 111 1.28 -16.36 -14.87
C VAL A 111 0.29 -15.20 -15.09
N TYR A 112 0.68 -13.95 -14.80
CA TYR A 112 -0.24 -12.80 -14.93
C TYR A 112 -0.65 -12.52 -16.38
N ARG A 113 0.23 -12.78 -17.37
CA ARG A 113 -0.10 -12.59 -18.79
C ARG A 113 -1.19 -13.54 -19.28
N GLU A 114 -1.24 -14.74 -18.71
CA GLU A 114 -2.29 -15.72 -19.03
C GLU A 114 -3.63 -15.34 -18.39
N HIS A 115 -3.59 -14.76 -17.19
CA HIS A 115 -4.80 -14.37 -16.45
C HIS A 115 -5.39 -13.04 -16.90
N TYR A 116 -4.56 -12.15 -17.43
CA TYR A 116 -4.94 -10.82 -17.90
C TYR A 116 -4.47 -10.60 -19.34
N PRO A 117 -5.10 -11.28 -20.33
CA PRO A 117 -4.73 -11.15 -21.74
C PRO A 117 -5.17 -9.81 -22.36
N SER A 118 -5.87 -8.96 -21.62
CA SER A 118 -6.36 -7.66 -22.11
C SER A 118 -5.24 -6.60 -22.08
N SER A 119 -5.20 -5.78 -23.13
CA SER A 119 -4.29 -4.63 -23.27
C SER A 119 -4.39 -3.60 -22.14
N ASP A 120 -5.51 -3.57 -21.43
CA ASP A 120 -5.79 -2.53 -20.43
C ASP A 120 -4.85 -2.64 -19.22
N TYR A 121 -4.48 -3.86 -18.83
CA TYR A 121 -3.50 -4.09 -17.75
C TYR A 121 -2.07 -4.15 -18.25
N ASP A 122 -1.84 -4.47 -19.52
CA ASP A 122 -0.49 -4.55 -20.08
C ASP A 122 0.27 -3.22 -19.96
N VAL A 123 -0.41 -2.11 -20.24
CA VAL A 123 0.19 -0.78 -20.09
C VAL A 123 0.51 -0.51 -18.62
N LEU A 124 -0.41 -0.82 -17.70
CA LEU A 124 -0.20 -0.61 -16.26
C LEU A 124 0.94 -1.46 -15.70
N PHE A 125 1.02 -2.74 -16.10
CA PHE A 125 2.08 -3.65 -15.69
C PHE A 125 3.42 -3.19 -16.23
N ARG A 126 3.48 -2.82 -17.52
CA ARG A 126 4.69 -2.27 -18.13
C ARG A 126 5.15 -1.00 -17.40
N ASP A 127 4.24 -0.08 -17.11
CA ASP A 127 4.53 1.19 -16.45
C ASP A 127 5.05 0.98 -15.02
N MET A 128 4.42 0.07 -14.25
CA MET A 128 4.92 -0.31 -12.93
C MET A 128 6.32 -0.94 -12.98
N ILE A 129 6.58 -1.82 -13.96
CA ILE A 129 7.89 -2.45 -14.15
C ILE A 129 8.95 -1.40 -14.50
N ILE A 130 8.63 -0.43 -15.37
CA ILE A 130 9.56 0.67 -15.73
C ILE A 130 9.92 1.50 -14.49
N CYS A 131 8.93 1.85 -13.65
CA CYS A 131 9.16 2.55 -12.40
C CYS A 131 10.08 1.76 -11.47
N TYR A 132 9.75 0.48 -11.24
CA TYR A 132 10.53 -0.41 -10.38
C TYR A 132 11.99 -0.57 -10.86
N ALA A 133 12.20 -0.82 -12.16
CA ALA A 133 13.52 -0.98 -12.74
C ALA A 133 14.35 0.30 -12.57
N SER A 134 13.74 1.46 -12.83
CA SER A 134 14.44 2.74 -12.72
C SER A 134 14.86 3.06 -11.27
N TRP A 135 14.02 2.72 -10.29
CA TRP A 135 14.35 2.88 -8.87
C TRP A 135 15.45 1.93 -8.41
N THR A 136 15.38 0.66 -8.81
CA THR A 136 16.33 -0.37 -8.36
C THR A 136 17.71 -0.25 -9.02
N ILE A 137 17.77 0.07 -10.32
CA ILE A 137 19.04 0.34 -11.02
C ILE A 137 19.75 1.53 -10.38
N ARG A 138 19.03 2.62 -10.07
CA ARG A 138 19.62 3.80 -9.44
C ARG A 138 20.17 3.50 -8.04
N ILE A 139 19.50 2.67 -7.25
CA ILE A 139 20.01 2.24 -5.94
C ILE A 139 21.33 1.48 -6.12
N ALA A 140 21.37 0.51 -7.04
CA ALA A 140 22.58 -0.25 -7.34
C ALA A 140 23.72 0.68 -7.81
N ASP A 141 23.43 1.67 -8.65
CA ASP A 141 24.43 2.67 -9.09
C ASP A 141 24.95 3.53 -7.94
N LEU A 142 24.09 3.93 -7.00
CA LEU A 142 24.50 4.71 -5.83
C LEU A 142 25.38 3.87 -4.89
N GLU A 143 25.07 2.59 -4.73
CA GLU A 143 25.87 1.63 -3.96
C GLU A 143 27.25 1.43 -4.60
N MET A 144 27.30 1.15 -5.91
CA MET A 144 28.56 0.96 -6.65
C MET A 144 29.45 2.20 -6.62
N ASN A 145 28.86 3.40 -6.62
CA ASN A 145 29.61 4.65 -6.58
C ASN A 145 30.00 5.10 -5.16
N GLY A 146 29.70 4.32 -4.11
CA GLY A 146 29.97 4.68 -2.71
C GLY A 146 29.21 5.92 -2.22
N LYS A 147 28.21 6.36 -2.99
CA LYS A 147 27.37 7.54 -2.70
C LYS A 147 26.15 7.16 -1.87
N PHE A 148 25.78 5.88 -1.86
CA PHE A 148 24.78 5.37 -0.93
C PHE A 148 25.39 5.27 0.47
N ARG A 149 24.98 6.16 1.36
CA ARG A 149 25.18 5.99 2.80
C ARG A 149 23.83 5.65 3.39
N PRO A 150 23.54 4.38 3.70
CA PRO A 150 22.39 4.04 4.52
C PRO A 150 22.46 4.94 5.74
N SER A 151 21.38 5.67 6.03
CA SER A 151 21.31 6.45 7.27
C SER A 151 21.50 5.43 8.39
N ARG A 152 22.69 5.42 8.99
CA ARG A 152 22.93 4.71 10.23
C ARG A 152 22.09 5.47 11.23
N HIS A 153 20.84 5.05 11.41
CA HIS A 153 20.14 5.34 12.63
C HIS A 153 20.99 4.67 13.71
N LEU A 154 21.93 5.44 14.25
CA LEU A 154 22.64 5.10 15.46
C LEU A 154 21.53 4.85 16.48
N SER A 155 21.35 3.60 16.83
CA SER A 155 20.86 3.27 18.16
C SER A 155 21.82 4.00 19.09
N ASP A 156 21.38 5.10 19.68
CA ASP A 156 21.98 5.61 20.90
C ASP A 156 21.78 4.50 21.95
N GLU A 157 22.66 3.50 21.92
CA GLU A 157 22.99 2.73 23.11
C GLU A 157 23.73 3.70 24.05
N SER A 158 22.94 4.55 24.71
CA SER A 158 23.37 5.21 25.93
C SER A 158 23.47 4.13 26.99
N ASP A 159 24.67 3.58 27.08
CA ASP A 159 25.16 2.83 28.22
C ASP A 159 25.13 3.75 29.45
N SER A 160 24.17 3.50 30.33
CA SER A 160 24.18 4.01 31.70
C SER A 160 23.63 2.91 32.59
N GLY A 161 24.54 2.01 32.94
CA GLY A 161 24.32 1.08 34.04
C GLY A 161 23.97 1.84 35.32
N SER A 162 22.82 1.52 35.90
CA SER A 162 22.63 1.44 37.34
C SER A 162 21.40 0.59 37.65
N ASP A 163 21.66 -0.33 38.56
CA ASP A 163 20.84 -1.39 39.14
C ASP A 163 19.53 -0.88 39.76
N SER A 164 18.39 -1.47 39.41
CA SER A 164 17.13 -1.45 40.19
C SER A 164 16.06 -2.31 39.50
N PHE A 165 15.69 -3.43 40.15
CA PHE A 165 14.55 -4.25 39.78
C PHE A 165 13.24 -3.52 40.11
N GLU A 166 12.57 -2.95 39.10
CA GLU A 166 11.15 -2.61 39.22
C GLU A 166 10.46 -2.73 37.84
N THR A 167 9.61 -3.75 37.71
CA THR A 167 8.83 -4.06 36.51
C THR A 167 7.83 -2.94 36.19
N LYS A 168 8.14 -2.13 35.17
CA LYS A 168 7.18 -1.22 34.51
C LYS A 168 6.71 -1.79 33.17
N PRO A 169 5.41 -1.69 32.84
CA PRO A 169 4.87 -2.22 31.60
C PRO A 169 5.33 -1.42 30.38
N LEU A 170 5.51 -2.15 29.28
CA LEU A 170 5.95 -1.69 27.96
C LEU A 170 5.01 -0.58 27.44
N SER A 171 5.47 0.66 27.43
CA SER A 171 4.77 1.78 26.78
C SER A 171 4.83 1.61 25.26
N THR A 172 3.71 1.21 24.67
CA THR A 172 3.45 1.37 23.24
C THR A 172 3.49 2.85 22.86
N PRO A 173 3.99 3.21 21.67
CA PRO A 173 3.96 4.59 21.19
C PRO A 173 2.51 5.10 21.14
N ARG A 174 2.26 6.18 21.88
CA ARG A 174 0.97 6.88 21.98
C ARG A 174 0.61 7.42 20.61
N CYS A 175 -0.40 6.81 19.98
CA CYS A 175 -1.05 7.37 18.80
C CYS A 175 -1.49 8.80 19.16
N ARG A 176 -0.98 9.82 18.47
CA ARG A 176 -1.43 11.19 18.66
C ARG A 176 -2.91 11.24 18.25
N GLU A 177 -3.79 11.42 19.23
CA GLU A 177 -5.16 11.88 18.96
C GLU A 177 -5.04 13.25 18.29
N LEU A 178 -5.45 13.32 17.03
CA LEU A 178 -5.60 14.58 16.31
C LEU A 178 -6.87 15.23 16.81
N THR A 179 -6.73 16.39 17.47
CA THR A 179 -7.84 17.23 17.88
C THR A 179 -8.60 17.68 16.63
N LEU A 180 -9.87 17.26 16.51
CA LEU A 180 -10.77 17.75 15.47
C LEU A 180 -10.92 19.27 15.59
N PRO A 181 -10.92 20.04 14.47
CA PRO A 181 -11.22 21.45 14.53
C PRO A 181 -12.66 21.65 14.98
N SER A 182 -12.83 22.45 16.05
CA SER A 182 -14.11 22.94 16.52
C SER A 182 -14.82 23.71 15.42
N SER A 183 -15.96 23.19 14.97
CA SER A 183 -16.91 23.89 14.10
C SER A 183 -17.45 25.13 14.83
N SER A 184 -16.85 26.29 14.60
CA SER A 184 -17.49 27.58 14.88
C SER A 184 -18.56 27.84 13.83
N GLY A 185 -19.80 27.46 14.16
CA GLY A 185 -20.99 27.91 13.45
C GLY A 185 -21.13 29.42 13.61
N GLN A 186 -21.03 30.16 12.51
CA GLN A 186 -21.68 31.46 12.40
C GLN A 186 -22.95 31.31 11.59
N GLN A 187 -24.08 31.28 12.30
CA GLN A 187 -25.37 31.69 11.77
C GLN A 187 -25.28 33.16 11.37
N LYS A 188 -25.58 33.47 10.11
CA LYS A 188 -26.15 34.76 9.71
C LYS A 188 -27.60 34.52 9.35
N ASN A 189 -28.47 34.84 10.31
CA ASN A 189 -29.89 35.07 10.06
C ASN A 189 -30.06 36.52 9.60
N SER A 190 -30.92 36.66 8.58
CA SER A 190 -31.73 37.84 8.20
C SER A 190 -31.01 39.16 7.86
#